data_AF-A0A350LRS2-F1
#
_entry.id   AF-A0A350LRS2-F1
#
_cell.length_a   1.000
_cell.length_b   1.000
_cell.length_c   1.000
_cell.angle_alpha   90.00
_cell.angle_beta   90.00
_cell.angle_gamma   90.00
#
_symmetry.space_group_name_H-M   'P 1'
#
loop_
_entity.id
_entity.type
_entity.pdbx_description
1 polymer ?
#
loop_
_entity_poly.entity_id
_entity_poly.type
_entity_poly.pdbx_seq_one_letter_code
_entity_poly.pdbx_strand_id
1 'polypeptide(L)' 'GRGSTAPGGRPHAEPQALAQAGALARGATAYVSLEPCAHHGQTPPCADALIAAGIARVG' A
#
# COMPACT_ATOMS: atom_id res chain seq x y z
N GLY A 1 -2.54 5.36 8.12
CA GLY A 1 -1.07 5.54 8.17
C GLY A 1 -0.63 6.42 7.01
N ARG A 2 0.67 6.64 6.86
CA ARG A 2 1.32 7.38 5.78
C ARG A 2 2.62 6.66 5.42
N GLY A 3 3.07 6.82 4.18
CA GLY A 3 4.31 6.24 3.69
C GLY A 3 4.75 6.92 2.40
N SER A 4 6.04 6.81 2.08
CA SER A 4 6.64 7.27 0.84
C SER A 4 7.61 6.20 0.35
N THR A 5 7.72 6.00 -0.96
CA THR A 5 8.69 5.06 -1.52
C THR A 5 10.09 5.37 -1.00
N ALA A 6 10.73 4.36 -0.41
CA ALA A 6 12.03 4.53 0.21
C ALA A 6 13.15 4.74 -0.83
N PRO A 7 14.32 5.27 -0.42
CA PRO A 7 15.48 5.36 -1.30
C PRO A 7 15.81 4.01 -1.95
N GLY A 8 16.10 4.01 -3.25
CA GLY A 8 16.30 2.77 -4.02
C GLY A 8 15.01 2.14 -4.55
N GLY A 9 13.85 2.78 -4.35
CA GLY A 9 12.58 2.39 -4.96
C GLY A 9 11.80 1.31 -4.21
N ARG A 10 12.31 0.78 -3.09
CA ARG A 10 11.65 -0.24 -2.27
C ARG A 10 11.98 -0.01 -0.78
N PRO A 11 11.03 -0.29 0.14
CA PRO A 11 9.63 -0.63 -0.12
C PRO A 11 8.86 0.57 -0.72
N HIS A 12 7.77 0.27 -1.42
CA HIS A 12 6.85 1.32 -1.89
C HIS A 12 6.13 1.99 -0.70
N ALA A 13 5.41 3.08 -0.98
CA ALA A 13 4.69 3.87 0.02
C ALA A 13 3.56 3.07 0.71
N GLU A 14 2.84 2.24 -0.04
CA GLU A 14 1.64 1.53 0.36
C GLU A 14 1.89 0.55 1.52
N PRO A 15 2.83 -0.41 1.44
CA PRO A 15 3.09 -1.33 2.55
C PRO A 15 3.55 -0.61 3.83
N GLN A 16 4.27 0.51 3.69
CA GLN A 16 4.68 1.33 4.85
C GLN A 16 3.46 2.03 5.49
N ALA A 17 2.59 2.63 4.68
CA ALA A 17 1.37 3.29 5.15
C ALA A 17 0.41 2.30 5.82
N LEU A 18 0.31 1.07 5.29
CA LEU A 18 -0.47 -0.02 5.86
C LEU A 18 0.13 -0.50 7.18
N ALA A 19 1.45 -0.72 7.25
CA ALA A 19 2.12 -1.11 8.49
C ALA A 19 1.90 -0.08 9.61
N GLN A 20 1.94 1.21 9.28
CA GLN A 20 1.62 2.27 10.25
C GLN A 20 0.13 2.32 10.60
N ALA A 21 -0.77 2.03 9.66
CA ALA A 21 -2.22 2.02 9.91
C ALA A 21 -2.66 0.85 10.80
N GLY A 22 -2.01 -0.31 10.65
CA GLY A 22 -2.39 -1.55 11.33
C GLY A 22 -3.86 -1.90 11.09
N ALA A 23 -4.55 -2.29 12.16
CA ALA A 23 -5.96 -2.70 12.11
C ALA A 23 -6.91 -1.61 11.60
N LEU A 24 -6.53 -0.33 11.71
CA LEU A 24 -7.34 0.80 11.23
C LEU A 24 -7.40 0.90 9.70
N ALA A 25 -6.61 0.11 8.96
CA ALA A 25 -6.67 0.08 7.50
C ALA A 25 -7.97 -0.55 6.97
N ARG A 26 -8.60 -1.44 7.73
CA ARG A 26 -9.78 -2.17 7.27
C ARG A 26 -10.96 -1.23 7.10
N GLY A 27 -11.55 -1.22 5.91
CA GLY A 27 -12.65 -0.33 5.54
C GLY A 27 -12.21 1.11 5.22
N ALA A 28 -10.91 1.42 5.27
CA ALA A 28 -10.42 2.78 5.02
C ALA A 28 -10.34 3.10 3.51
N THR A 29 -10.11 4.38 3.20
CA THR A 29 -9.73 4.84 1.86
C THR A 29 -8.22 5.07 1.81
N ALA A 30 -7.56 4.52 0.79
CA ALA A 30 -6.17 4.82 0.47
C ALA A 30 -6.11 5.90 -0.62
N TYR A 31 -5.31 6.94 -0.39
CA TYR A 31 -4.95 7.91 -1.41
C TYR A 31 -3.51 7.66 -1.84
N VAL A 32 -3.30 7.45 -3.13
CA VAL A 32 -2.00 7.12 -3.70
C VAL A 32 -1.68 8.10 -4.82
N SER A 33 -0.42 8.56 -4.90
CA SER A 33 -0.01 9.52 -5.93
C SER A 33 0.21 8.87 -7.29
N LEU A 34 0.35 7.54 -7.33
CA LEU A 34 0.51 6.73 -8.54
C LEU A 34 -0.32 5.45 -8.38
N GLU A 35 -0.66 4.83 -9.52
CA GLU A 35 -1.33 3.54 -9.52
C GLU A 35 -0.52 2.49 -8.73
N PRO A 36 -1.14 1.75 -7.79
CA PRO A 36 -0.45 0.70 -7.05
C PRO A 36 0.08 -0.38 -8.00
N CYS A 37 1.32 -0.83 -7.79
CA CYS A 37 1.88 -1.85 -8.68
C CYS A 37 1.08 -3.17 -8.60
N ALA A 38 0.90 -3.82 -9.77
CA ALA A 38 0.17 -5.07 -9.93
C ALA A 38 1.04 -6.26 -10.42
N HIS A 39 2.32 -6.03 -10.68
CA HIS A 39 3.25 -7.08 -11.14
C HIS A 39 3.97 -7.75 -9.98
N HIS A 40 4.24 -9.04 -10.13
CA HIS A 40 5.04 -9.80 -9.18
C HIS A 40 6.54 -9.58 -9.45
N GLY A 41 7.27 -9.13 -8.44
CA GLY A 41 8.72 -8.92 -8.49
C GLY A 41 9.41 -9.47 -7.24
N GLN A 42 10.38 -8.72 -6.70
CA GLN A 42 11.05 -9.09 -5.45
C GLN A 42 10.11 -9.15 -4.23
N THR A 43 9.03 -8.36 -4.23
CA THR A 43 7.96 -8.43 -3.24
C THR A 43 6.61 -8.61 -3.94
N PRO A 44 5.58 -9.11 -3.22
CA PRO A 44 4.21 -9.09 -3.70
C PRO A 44 3.78 -7.67 -4.14
N PRO A 45 2.81 -7.57 -5.06
CA PRO A 45 2.32 -6.29 -5.55
C PRO A 45 1.58 -5.49 -4.47
N CYS A 46 1.62 -4.16 -4.58
CA CYS A 46 0.96 -3.28 -3.62
C CYS A 46 -0.56 -3.36 -3.70
N ALA A 47 -1.11 -3.66 -4.88
CA ALA A 47 -2.53 -3.93 -5.05
C ALA A 47 -3.01 -5.08 -4.13
N ASP A 48 -2.27 -6.20 -4.09
CA ASP A 48 -2.61 -7.34 -3.24
C ASP A 48 -2.52 -6.98 -1.75
N ALA A 49 -1.52 -6.18 -1.36
CA ALA A 49 -1.39 -5.71 0.03
C ALA A 49 -2.58 -4.83 0.46
N LEU A 50 -3.06 -3.96 -0.41
CA LEU A 50 -4.25 -3.12 -0.14
C LEU A 50 -5.52 -3.96 0.00
N ILE A 51 -5.69 -4.97 -0.88
CA ILE A 51 -6.81 -5.92 -0.81
C ILE A 51 -6.74 -6.72 0.49
N ALA A 52 -5.58 -7.27 0.84
CA ALA A 52 -5.38 -8.06 2.05
C ALA A 52 -5.62 -7.23 3.33
N ALA A 53 -5.25 -5.95 3.32
CA ALA A 53 -5.53 -5.02 4.42
C ALA A 53 -7.03 -4.64 4.53
N GLY A 54 -7.84 -4.98 3.52
CA GLY A 54 -9.27 -4.67 3.49
C GLY A 54 -9.56 -3.20 3.22
N ILE A 55 -8.73 -2.52 2.42
CA ILE A 55 -9.02 -1.16 1.95
C ILE A 55 -10.30 -1.16 1.11
N ALA A 56 -11.23 -0.27 1.43
CA ALA A 56 -12.53 -0.21 0.75
C ALA A 56 -12.50 0.62 -0.54
N ARG A 57 -11.60 1.60 -0.62
CA ARG A 57 -11.48 2.51 -1.76
C ARG A 57 -10.04 2.93 -1.97
N VAL A 58 -9.62 3.01 -3.23
CA VAL A 58 -8.35 3.58 -3.66
C VAL A 58 -8.65 4.76 -4.58
N GLY A 59 -7.93 5.87 -4.41
CA GLY A 59 -8.05 7.04 -5.28
C GLY A 59 -6.85 7.95 -5.19
#